data_AF-A0A2A7NYV9-F1
#
_entry.id   AF-A0A2A7NYV9-F1
#
_cell.length_a   1.000
_cell.length_b   1.000
_cell.length_c   1.000
_cell.angle_alpha   90.00
_cell.angle_beta   90.00
_cell.angle_gamma   90.00
#
_symmetry.space_group_name_H-M   'P 1'
#
loop_
_entity.id
_entity.type
_entity.pdbx_description
1 polymer ?
#
loop_
_entity_poly.entity_id
_entity_poly.type
_entity_poly.pdbx_seq_one_letter_code
_entity_poly.pdbx_strand_id
1 'polypeptide(L)'
;MNAAPAPHRRNLRTVWWVLGITATVVAVAVAAIGIWLSNALKPPQETPMQPEQVAALNHELRAKDSAEDTLTSFEKVLAQTADRITAVVPGLSWRWNRDSTTISCGGKFEDTDGVQVLTRHALFDGPIPDNTWPQALDTLRESAAALGASDLTVFADRPGDHSIELTGDTGVQVRFATKVAASLSARSDCRLRQADF
;
A
#
# COMPACT_ATOMS: atom_id res chain seq x y z
N MET A 1 77.01 -51.40 -33.27
CA MET A 1 76.39 -51.73 -31.96
C MET A 1 75.46 -50.59 -31.56
N ASN A 2 74.33 -50.95 -30.94
CA ASN A 2 73.36 -50.13 -30.21
C ASN A 2 72.25 -49.47 -31.06
N ALA A 3 70.96 -49.50 -30.71
CA ALA A 3 70.16 -50.26 -29.74
C ALA A 3 68.69 -50.01 -30.10
N ALA A 4 67.78 -50.98 -29.92
CA ALA A 4 66.34 -50.76 -30.09
C ALA A 4 65.74 -50.04 -28.86
N PRO A 5 64.75 -49.14 -29.02
CA PRO A 5 64.17 -48.39 -27.90
C PRO A 5 63.12 -49.21 -27.13
N ALA A 6 63.12 -49.04 -25.81
CA ALA A 6 62.20 -49.65 -24.85
C ALA A 6 60.86 -48.89 -24.73
N PRO A 7 59.75 -49.54 -24.29
CA PRO A 7 58.40 -48.99 -24.38
C PRO A 7 58.05 -48.01 -23.26
N HIS A 8 57.23 -47.02 -23.63
CA HIS A 8 56.79 -45.89 -22.83
C HIS A 8 55.81 -46.33 -21.72
N ARG A 9 56.25 -46.37 -20.47
CA ARG A 9 55.35 -46.41 -19.30
C ARG A 9 54.67 -45.05 -19.16
N ARG A 10 53.34 -44.98 -19.33
CA ARG A 10 52.55 -43.78 -19.00
C ARG A 10 52.45 -43.67 -17.46
N ASN A 11 52.99 -42.58 -16.92
CA ASN A 11 53.03 -42.31 -15.47
C ASN A 11 51.62 -41.98 -14.94
N LEU A 12 51.02 -42.89 -14.16
CA LEU A 12 49.74 -42.66 -13.44
C LEU A 12 49.81 -41.48 -12.44
N ARG A 13 51.00 -41.15 -11.95
CA ARG A 13 51.23 -40.01 -11.03
C ARG A 13 50.88 -38.65 -11.64
N THR A 14 51.13 -38.49 -12.94
CA THR A 14 50.79 -37.28 -13.70
C THR A 14 49.28 -37.14 -13.88
N VAL A 15 48.55 -38.26 -14.02
CA VAL A 15 47.08 -38.26 -14.16
C VAL A 15 46.41 -37.84 -12.86
N TRP A 16 46.90 -38.31 -11.72
CA TRP A 16 46.38 -37.92 -10.39
C TRP A 16 46.67 -36.44 -10.04
N TRP A 17 47.83 -35.92 -10.43
CA TRP A 17 48.16 -34.49 -10.27
C TRP A 17 47.28 -33.57 -11.10
N VAL A 18 46.99 -33.94 -12.35
CA VAL A 18 46.13 -33.14 -13.23
C VAL A 18 44.67 -33.16 -12.74
N LEU A 19 44.16 -34.31 -12.29
CA LEU A 19 42.80 -34.43 -11.75
C LEU A 19 42.59 -33.61 -10.47
N GLY A 20 43.59 -33.59 -9.57
CA GLY A 20 43.57 -32.77 -8.35
C GLY A 20 43.50 -31.27 -8.65
N ILE A 21 44.33 -30.78 -9.57
CA ILE A 21 44.36 -29.36 -9.99
C ILE A 21 43.03 -28.96 -10.64
N THR A 22 42.48 -29.80 -11.52
CA THR A 22 41.18 -29.50 -12.16
C THR A 22 40.05 -29.42 -11.15
N ALA A 23 40.02 -30.29 -10.13
CA ALA A 23 39.00 -30.25 -9.09
C ALA A 23 39.07 -28.95 -8.25
N THR A 24 40.29 -28.47 -7.95
CA THR A 24 40.47 -27.20 -7.20
C THR A 24 40.06 -25.98 -8.02
N VAL A 25 40.43 -25.93 -9.31
CA VAL A 25 40.07 -24.81 -10.20
C VAL A 25 38.55 -24.73 -10.39
N VAL A 26 37.87 -25.87 -10.56
CA VAL A 26 36.41 -25.92 -10.66
C VAL A 26 35.75 -25.46 -9.36
N ALA A 27 36.25 -25.89 -8.20
CA ALA A 27 35.70 -25.45 -6.91
C ALA A 27 35.83 -23.93 -6.70
N VAL A 28 36.97 -23.33 -7.07
CA VAL A 28 37.18 -21.87 -6.99
C VAL A 28 36.27 -21.12 -7.96
N ALA A 29 36.10 -21.64 -9.19
CA ALA A 29 35.21 -21.03 -10.17
C ALA A 29 33.74 -21.06 -9.72
N VAL A 30 33.27 -22.19 -9.16
CA VAL A 30 31.90 -22.31 -8.63
C VAL A 30 31.68 -21.38 -7.43
N ALA A 31 32.65 -21.25 -6.53
CA ALA A 31 32.58 -20.31 -5.41
C ALA A 31 32.52 -18.85 -5.88
N ALA A 32 33.35 -18.47 -6.86
CA ALA A 32 33.35 -17.12 -7.43
C ALA A 32 32.01 -16.80 -8.13
N ILE A 33 31.46 -17.75 -8.88
CA ILE A 33 30.14 -17.62 -9.51
C ILE A 33 29.04 -17.49 -8.45
N GLY A 34 29.09 -18.29 -7.38
CA GLY A 34 28.12 -18.21 -6.29
C GLY A 34 28.12 -16.86 -5.57
N ILE A 35 29.29 -16.28 -5.31
CA ILE A 35 29.44 -14.95 -4.71
C ILE A 35 28.94 -13.86 -5.67
N TRP A 36 29.29 -13.95 -6.96
CA TRP A 36 28.87 -12.99 -7.97
C TRP A 36 27.35 -13.00 -8.16
N LEU A 37 26.74 -14.19 -8.28
CA LEU A 37 25.30 -14.36 -8.42
C LEU A 37 24.55 -13.85 -7.18
N SER A 38 25.10 -14.08 -5.98
CA SER A 38 24.53 -13.60 -4.71
C SER A 38 24.54 -12.07 -4.61
N ASN A 39 25.56 -11.39 -5.14
CA ASN A 39 25.60 -9.93 -5.17
C ASN A 39 24.74 -9.34 -6.31
N ALA A 40 24.65 -9.99 -7.46
CA ALA A 40 23.83 -9.55 -8.59
C ALA A 40 22.32 -9.69 -8.32
N LEU A 41 21.92 -10.64 -7.45
CA LEU A 41 20.53 -10.87 -7.05
C LEU A 41 20.12 -10.07 -5.81
N LYS A 42 21.01 -9.26 -5.21
CA LYS A 42 20.59 -8.39 -4.11
C LYS A 42 19.61 -7.35 -4.65
N PRO A 43 18.37 -7.27 -4.11
CA PRO A 43 17.47 -6.20 -4.48
C PRO A 43 18.16 -4.85 -4.15
N PRO A 44 17.89 -3.78 -4.91
CA PRO A 44 18.36 -2.45 -4.57
C PRO A 44 18.00 -2.16 -3.12
N GLN A 45 19.00 -1.82 -2.32
CA GLN A 45 18.76 -1.44 -0.94
C GLN A 45 18.17 -0.02 -0.98
N GLU A 46 16.88 0.11 -0.69
CA GLU A 46 16.25 1.42 -0.53
C GLU A 46 17.02 2.18 0.54
N THR A 47 17.58 3.34 0.16
CA THR A 47 18.37 4.14 1.08
C THR A 47 17.37 4.94 1.92
N PRO A 48 17.39 4.81 3.27
CA PRO A 48 16.50 5.58 4.13
C PRO A 48 16.64 7.07 3.84
N MET A 49 15.52 7.80 3.91
CA MET A 49 15.53 9.24 3.71
C MET A 49 16.46 9.93 4.72
N GLN A 50 17.15 10.99 4.26
CA GLN A 50 18.07 11.70 5.14
C GLN A 50 17.30 12.47 6.23
N PRO A 51 17.83 12.59 7.46
CA PRO A 51 17.12 13.24 8.57
C PRO A 51 16.64 14.66 8.27
N GLU A 52 17.40 15.45 7.49
CA GLU A 52 17.01 16.80 7.08
C GLU A 52 15.81 16.81 6.13
N GLN A 53 15.67 15.81 5.27
CA GLN A 53 14.54 15.67 4.35
C GLN A 53 13.28 15.28 5.12
N VAL A 54 13.40 14.35 6.08
CA VAL A 54 12.31 13.98 6.99
C VAL A 54 11.82 15.20 7.78
N ALA A 55 12.75 15.97 8.35
CA ALA A 55 12.42 17.18 9.10
C ALA A 55 11.69 18.23 8.25
N ALA A 56 12.12 18.42 6.99
CA ALA A 56 11.48 19.34 6.06
C ALA A 56 10.04 18.90 5.71
N LEU A 57 9.82 17.62 5.44
CA LEU A 57 8.49 17.08 5.14
C LEU A 57 7.56 17.12 6.36
N ASN A 58 8.07 16.81 7.56
CA ASN A 58 7.32 17.00 8.80
C ASN A 58 6.92 18.47 8.98
N HIS A 59 7.78 19.43 8.62
CA HIS A 59 7.43 20.84 8.62
C HIS A 59 6.31 21.18 7.61
N GLU A 60 6.28 20.56 6.43
CA GLU A 60 5.13 20.68 5.51
C GLU A 60 3.83 20.19 6.16
N LEU A 61 3.88 19.08 6.90
CA LEU A 61 2.70 18.51 7.55
C LEU A 61 2.18 19.38 8.71
N ARG A 62 3.04 20.15 9.40
CA ARG A 62 2.63 21.10 10.45
C ARG A 62 1.69 22.21 9.96
N ALA A 63 1.66 22.49 8.65
CA ALA A 63 0.75 23.47 8.07
C ALA A 63 -0.69 22.94 7.89
N LYS A 64 -0.93 21.66 8.18
CA LYS A 64 -2.24 21.01 8.10
C LYS A 64 -2.84 20.86 9.50
N ASP A 65 -4.16 20.65 9.56
CA ASP A 65 -4.83 20.24 10.81
C ASP A 65 -4.27 18.92 11.32
N SER A 66 -4.42 18.66 12.63
CA SER A 66 -4.00 17.40 13.23
C SER A 66 -4.76 16.20 12.66
N ALA A 67 -4.21 15.00 12.85
CA ALA A 67 -4.88 13.76 12.54
C ALA A 67 -6.23 13.66 13.28
N GLU A 68 -6.27 14.04 14.56
CA GLU A 68 -7.44 14.00 15.42
C GLU A 68 -8.54 14.98 14.99
N ASP A 69 -8.16 16.22 14.63
CA ASP A 69 -9.11 17.22 14.10
C ASP A 69 -9.63 16.80 12.72
N THR A 70 -8.75 16.26 11.87
CA THR A 70 -9.11 15.74 10.55
C THR A 70 -10.08 14.58 10.66
N LEU A 71 -9.85 13.63 11.58
CA LEU A 71 -10.76 12.52 11.85
C LEU A 71 -12.15 13.03 12.25
N THR A 72 -12.20 13.99 13.18
CA THR A 72 -13.46 14.59 13.64
C THR A 72 -14.22 15.26 12.50
N SER A 73 -13.52 16.02 11.65
CA SER A 73 -14.09 16.68 10.48
C SER A 73 -14.62 15.67 9.45
N PHE A 74 -13.83 14.64 9.14
CA PHE A 74 -14.21 13.60 8.19
C PHE A 74 -15.44 12.83 8.69
N GLU A 75 -15.45 12.36 9.93
CA GLU A 75 -16.61 11.64 10.49
C GLU A 75 -17.87 12.50 10.55
N LYS A 76 -17.73 13.80 10.79
CA LYS A 76 -18.87 14.73 10.69
C LYS A 76 -19.44 14.78 9.28
N VAL A 77 -18.60 14.87 8.26
CA VAL A 77 -19.04 14.83 6.85
C VAL A 77 -19.71 13.50 6.55
N LEU A 78 -19.10 12.37 6.93
CA LEU A 78 -19.68 11.05 6.68
C LEU A 78 -21.04 10.84 7.38
N ALA A 79 -21.20 11.33 8.61
CA ALA A 79 -22.49 11.29 9.31
C ALA A 79 -23.56 12.08 8.55
N GLN A 80 -23.23 13.30 8.12
CA GLN A 80 -24.14 14.14 7.34
C GLN A 80 -24.50 13.50 5.99
N THR A 81 -23.54 12.86 5.32
CA THR A 81 -23.78 12.09 4.09
C THR A 81 -24.71 10.91 4.36
N ALA A 82 -24.47 10.16 5.44
CA ALA A 82 -25.31 9.02 5.81
C ALA A 82 -26.74 9.44 6.14
N ASP A 83 -26.93 10.53 6.88
CA ASP A 83 -28.25 11.12 7.16
C ASP A 83 -28.98 11.48 5.86
N ARG A 84 -28.29 12.14 4.92
CA ARG A 84 -28.86 12.48 3.60
C ARG A 84 -29.23 11.25 2.78
N ILE A 85 -28.44 10.18 2.84
CA ILE A 85 -28.75 8.91 2.16
C ILE A 85 -29.99 8.26 2.78
N THR A 86 -30.09 8.20 4.13
CA THR A 86 -31.28 7.62 4.78
C THR A 86 -32.57 8.41 4.50
N ALA A 87 -32.47 9.72 4.26
CA ALA A 87 -33.63 10.54 3.90
C ALA A 87 -34.24 10.16 2.54
N VAL A 88 -33.48 9.50 1.65
CA VAL A 88 -33.95 9.11 0.30
C VAL A 88 -34.18 7.61 0.16
N VAL A 89 -33.84 6.80 1.17
CA VAL A 89 -34.07 5.35 1.19
C VAL A 89 -35.02 4.99 2.35
N PRO A 90 -36.31 4.77 2.08
CA PRO A 90 -37.31 4.51 3.12
C PRO A 90 -36.94 3.33 4.02
N GLY A 91 -37.02 3.53 5.34
CA GLY A 91 -36.78 2.48 6.34
C GLY A 91 -35.32 2.13 6.58
N LEU A 92 -34.37 2.78 5.90
CA LEU A 92 -32.94 2.60 6.12
C LEU A 92 -32.49 3.44 7.32
N SER A 93 -31.71 2.84 8.21
CA SER A 93 -31.01 3.54 9.29
C SER A 93 -29.51 3.27 9.23
N TRP A 94 -28.71 4.03 9.98
CA TRP A 94 -27.27 3.82 10.04
C TRP A 94 -26.72 3.96 11.45
N ARG A 95 -25.54 3.37 11.67
CA ARG A 95 -24.77 3.49 12.91
C ARG A 95 -23.28 3.49 12.62
N TRP A 96 -22.50 4.01 13.55
CA TRP A 96 -21.07 3.78 13.53
C TRP A 96 -20.74 2.30 13.74
N ASN A 97 -19.74 1.82 13.02
CA ASN A 97 -19.17 0.49 13.12
C ASN A 97 -17.65 0.58 13.01
N ARG A 98 -16.95 -0.35 13.68
CA ARG A 98 -15.50 -0.37 13.87
C ARG A 98 -15.00 0.83 14.66
N ASP A 99 -13.76 0.73 15.10
CA ASP A 99 -13.03 1.86 15.65
C ASP A 99 -12.28 2.57 14.52
N SER A 100 -12.10 3.89 14.69
CA SER A 100 -11.15 4.61 13.86
C SER A 100 -9.73 4.17 14.24
N THR A 101 -8.80 4.31 13.30
CA THR A 101 -7.40 3.97 13.53
C THR A 101 -6.50 4.83 12.66
N THR A 102 -5.19 4.68 12.84
CA THR A 102 -4.17 5.35 12.03
C THR A 102 -3.29 4.32 11.35
N ILE A 103 -2.80 4.67 10.17
CA ILE A 103 -1.74 3.94 9.47
C ILE A 103 -0.62 4.91 9.13
N SER A 104 0.59 4.37 8.91
CA SER A 104 1.70 5.15 8.37
C SER A 104 1.33 5.75 7.02
N CYS A 105 1.88 6.93 6.73
CA CYS A 105 1.79 7.50 5.40
C CYS A 105 2.61 6.67 4.40
N GLY A 106 2.30 6.84 3.11
CA GLY A 106 3.09 6.27 2.02
C GLY A 106 3.65 7.35 1.10
N GLY A 107 4.36 6.94 0.05
CA GLY A 107 4.92 7.85 -0.95
C GLY A 107 5.96 8.77 -0.32
N LYS A 108 5.95 10.07 -0.67
CA LYS A 108 6.96 11.00 -0.15
C LYS A 108 6.95 11.17 1.38
N PHE A 109 5.90 10.75 2.08
CA PHE A 109 5.76 10.86 3.52
C PHE A 109 5.98 9.53 4.26
N GLU A 110 6.48 8.49 3.58
CA GLU A 110 6.64 7.15 4.16
C GLU A 110 7.56 7.11 5.39
N ASP A 111 8.64 7.90 5.36
CA ASP A 111 9.63 7.98 6.45
C ASP A 111 9.34 9.11 7.47
N THR A 112 8.18 9.76 7.40
CA THR A 112 7.86 10.90 8.29
C THR A 112 7.05 10.47 9.51
N ASP A 113 6.88 11.38 10.48
CA ASP A 113 6.06 11.12 11.67
C ASP A 113 4.55 11.18 11.38
N GLY A 114 4.19 11.37 10.11
CA GLY A 114 2.83 11.53 9.66
C GLY A 114 2.05 10.23 9.67
N VAL A 115 0.74 10.36 9.87
CA VAL A 115 -0.23 9.27 9.81
C VAL A 115 -1.40 9.63 8.92
N GLN A 116 -2.07 8.62 8.38
CA GLN A 116 -3.39 8.77 7.77
C GLN A 116 -4.43 8.21 8.73
N VAL A 117 -5.52 8.96 8.94
CA VAL A 117 -6.64 8.44 9.72
C VAL A 117 -7.55 7.61 8.85
N LEU A 118 -8.01 6.48 9.39
CA LEU A 118 -9.13 5.71 8.86
C LEU A 118 -10.32 5.96 9.77
N THR A 119 -11.40 6.47 9.20
CA THR A 119 -12.63 6.75 9.97
C THR A 119 -13.29 5.46 10.43
N ARG A 120 -14.19 5.59 11.40
CA ARG A 120 -15.24 4.58 11.57
C ARG A 120 -16.06 4.44 10.30
N HIS A 121 -16.73 3.31 10.17
CA HIS A 121 -17.64 3.07 9.06
C HIS A 121 -19.05 3.52 9.48
N ALA A 122 -19.67 4.39 8.69
CA ALA A 122 -21.12 4.55 8.73
C ALA A 122 -21.72 3.31 8.05
N LEU A 123 -22.22 2.38 8.87
CA LEU A 123 -22.84 1.13 8.43
C LEU A 123 -24.36 1.30 8.44
N PHE A 124 -24.97 1.07 7.29
CA PHE A 124 -26.42 1.05 7.16
C PHE A 124 -26.97 -0.33 7.54
N ASP A 125 -28.22 -0.39 8.00
CA ASP A 125 -28.89 -1.64 8.42
C ASP A 125 -29.41 -2.49 7.25
N GLY A 126 -29.33 -1.98 6.02
CA GLY A 126 -29.70 -2.68 4.79
C GLY A 126 -28.93 -2.17 3.57
N PRO A 127 -29.19 -2.73 2.38
CA PRO A 127 -28.57 -2.28 1.13
C PRO A 127 -29.23 -1.00 0.63
N ILE A 128 -28.51 -0.21 -0.19
CA ILE A 128 -29.12 0.80 -1.05
C ILE A 128 -29.77 0.11 -2.26
N PRO A 129 -31.08 0.27 -2.48
CA PRO A 129 -31.75 -0.24 -3.68
C PRO A 129 -31.19 0.34 -5.00
N ASP A 130 -31.24 -0.44 -6.08
CA ASP A 130 -30.71 -0.01 -7.39
C ASP A 130 -31.36 1.27 -7.93
N ASN A 131 -32.65 1.48 -7.65
CA ASN A 131 -33.38 2.66 -8.10
C ASN A 131 -33.01 3.94 -7.33
N THR A 132 -32.42 3.83 -6.14
CA THR A 132 -31.97 4.98 -5.33
C THR A 132 -30.44 5.13 -5.35
N TRP A 133 -29.70 4.14 -5.83
CA TRP A 133 -28.24 4.17 -5.93
C TRP A 133 -27.69 5.42 -6.63
N PRO A 134 -28.21 5.88 -7.79
CA PRO A 134 -27.70 7.10 -8.44
C PRO A 134 -27.81 8.33 -7.54
N GLN A 135 -28.91 8.48 -6.81
CA GLN A 135 -29.13 9.62 -5.90
C GLN A 135 -28.20 9.56 -4.67
N ALA A 136 -27.95 8.35 -4.14
CA ALA A 136 -26.99 8.14 -3.07
C ALA A 136 -25.55 8.45 -3.52
N LEU A 137 -25.19 8.06 -4.75
CA LEU A 137 -23.89 8.34 -5.34
C LEU A 137 -23.67 9.85 -5.55
N ASP A 138 -24.68 10.59 -6.01
CA ASP A 138 -24.56 12.05 -6.17
C ASP A 138 -24.40 12.75 -4.81
N THR A 139 -25.15 12.32 -3.79
CA THR A 139 -24.99 12.79 -2.41
C THR A 139 -23.56 12.56 -1.90
N LEU A 140 -23.01 11.37 -2.19
CA LEU A 140 -21.63 11.06 -1.83
C LEU A 140 -20.60 11.90 -2.58
N ARG A 141 -20.76 12.09 -3.89
CA ARG A 141 -19.82 12.88 -4.70
C ARG A 141 -19.67 14.31 -4.19
N GLU A 142 -20.78 14.94 -3.83
CA GLU A 142 -20.77 16.28 -3.21
C GLU A 142 -19.97 16.29 -1.90
N SER A 143 -20.22 15.31 -1.02
CA SER A 143 -19.53 15.22 0.26
C SER A 143 -18.05 14.86 0.12
N ALA A 144 -17.70 13.96 -0.80
CA ALA A 144 -16.33 13.57 -1.06
C ALA A 144 -15.52 14.74 -1.66
N ALA A 145 -16.12 15.53 -2.54
CA ALA A 145 -15.48 16.73 -3.09
C ALA A 145 -15.13 17.75 -1.98
N ALA A 146 -15.99 17.89 -0.95
CA ALA A 146 -15.69 18.72 0.21
C ALA A 146 -14.49 18.22 1.04
N LEU A 147 -14.15 16.93 0.94
CA LEU A 147 -12.96 16.33 1.53
C LEU A 147 -11.75 16.34 0.58
N GLY A 148 -11.89 16.89 -0.63
CA GLY A 148 -10.85 16.89 -1.66
C GLY A 148 -10.72 15.58 -2.44
N ALA A 149 -11.75 14.73 -2.45
CA ALA A 149 -11.79 13.49 -3.22
C ALA A 149 -12.85 13.55 -4.33
N SER A 150 -12.41 13.55 -5.59
CA SER A 150 -13.27 13.69 -6.78
C SER A 150 -13.08 12.61 -7.83
N ASP A 151 -11.96 11.89 -7.80
CA ASP A 151 -11.62 10.92 -8.84
C ASP A 151 -12.31 9.59 -8.57
N LEU A 152 -13.27 9.25 -9.42
CA LEU A 152 -14.12 8.07 -9.23
C LEU A 152 -13.49 6.81 -9.82
N THR A 153 -13.34 5.80 -8.97
CA THR A 153 -13.07 4.41 -9.37
C THR A 153 -14.29 3.55 -9.05
N VAL A 154 -14.73 2.75 -10.03
CA VAL A 154 -15.85 1.80 -9.88
C VAL A 154 -15.28 0.38 -9.80
N PHE A 155 -15.52 -0.31 -8.69
CA PHE A 155 -15.12 -1.71 -8.49
C PHE A 155 -16.24 -2.69 -8.82
N ALA A 156 -17.50 -2.29 -8.58
CA ALA A 156 -18.68 -3.05 -8.93
C ALA A 156 -19.83 -2.10 -9.29
N ASP A 157 -20.55 -2.43 -10.35
CA ASP A 157 -21.77 -1.75 -10.79
C ASP A 157 -22.68 -2.78 -11.48
N ARG A 158 -23.52 -3.44 -10.67
CA ARG A 158 -24.49 -4.43 -11.12
C ARG A 158 -25.66 -4.50 -10.13
N PRO A 159 -26.83 -5.03 -10.54
CA PRO A 159 -28.00 -5.08 -9.67
C PRO A 159 -27.70 -5.68 -8.29
N GLY A 160 -27.97 -4.90 -7.24
CA GLY A 160 -27.75 -5.27 -5.84
C GLY A 160 -26.29 -5.37 -5.39
N ASP A 161 -25.30 -4.92 -6.18
CA ASP A 161 -23.89 -4.92 -5.80
C ASP A 161 -23.16 -3.74 -6.44
N HIS A 162 -23.01 -2.67 -5.67
CA HIS A 162 -22.31 -1.46 -6.09
C HIS A 162 -21.15 -1.17 -5.16
N SER A 163 -19.99 -0.84 -5.71
CA SER A 163 -18.81 -0.49 -4.93
C SER A 163 -17.96 0.50 -5.69
N ILE A 164 -17.69 1.64 -5.06
CA ILE A 164 -16.93 2.73 -5.63
C ILE A 164 -15.98 3.33 -4.60
N GLU A 165 -14.98 4.04 -5.10
CA GLU A 165 -14.06 4.86 -4.32
C GLU A 165 -13.87 6.19 -5.03
N LEU A 166 -13.86 7.27 -4.24
CA LEU A 166 -13.48 8.60 -4.67
C LEU A 166 -12.11 8.92 -4.06
N THR A 167 -11.13 9.29 -4.88
CA THR A 167 -9.77 9.64 -4.44
C THR A 167 -9.46 11.10 -4.70
N GLY A 168 -8.47 11.63 -3.98
CA GLY A 168 -7.89 12.95 -4.22
C GLY A 168 -6.36 12.91 -4.35
N ASP A 169 -5.80 13.92 -5.00
CA ASP A 169 -4.36 14.04 -5.31
C ASP A 169 -3.43 13.91 -4.08
N THR A 170 -3.94 14.24 -2.89
CA THR A 170 -3.19 14.24 -1.63
C THR A 170 -3.26 12.89 -0.88
N GLY A 171 -3.98 11.91 -1.42
CA GLY A 171 -4.14 10.58 -0.82
C GLY A 171 -5.42 10.40 0.00
N VAL A 172 -6.33 11.39 -0.01
CA VAL A 172 -7.69 11.23 0.54
C VAL A 172 -8.43 10.15 -0.25
N GLN A 173 -9.19 9.33 0.46
CA GLN A 173 -10.02 8.27 -0.10
C GLN A 173 -11.39 8.27 0.60
N VAL A 174 -12.47 8.14 -0.17
CA VAL A 174 -13.82 7.92 0.36
C VAL A 174 -14.41 6.71 -0.33
N ARG A 175 -14.79 5.69 0.45
CA ARG A 175 -15.34 4.42 -0.06
C ARG A 175 -16.82 4.32 0.25
N PHE A 176 -17.58 3.88 -0.75
CA PHE A 176 -18.99 3.58 -0.60
C PHE A 176 -19.34 2.30 -1.34
N ALA A 177 -19.96 1.37 -0.63
CA ALA A 177 -20.37 0.10 -1.20
C ALA A 177 -21.70 -0.35 -0.63
N THR A 178 -22.45 -1.13 -1.40
CA THR A 178 -23.70 -1.77 -1.00
C THR A 178 -23.81 -3.16 -1.63
N LYS A 179 -24.21 -4.14 -0.82
CA LYS A 179 -24.58 -5.48 -1.30
C LYS A 179 -25.59 -6.15 -0.39
N VAL A 180 -25.15 -6.54 0.81
CA VAL A 180 -26.02 -7.01 1.89
C VAL A 180 -26.41 -5.85 2.79
N ALA A 181 -25.45 -4.97 3.06
CA ALA A 181 -25.62 -3.71 3.75
C ALA A 181 -24.76 -2.65 3.05
N ALA A 182 -25.16 -1.39 3.14
CA ALA A 182 -24.33 -0.30 2.68
C ALA A 182 -23.29 0.12 3.73
N SER A 183 -22.12 0.58 3.29
CA SER A 183 -21.08 1.12 4.17
C SER A 183 -20.38 2.30 3.52
N LEU A 184 -20.18 3.36 4.31
CA LEU A 184 -19.44 4.56 3.95
C LEU A 184 -18.27 4.76 4.92
N SER A 185 -17.08 5.05 4.40
CA SER A 185 -15.86 5.29 5.20
C SER A 185 -14.90 6.19 4.45
N ALA A 186 -13.93 6.78 5.15
CA ALA A 186 -12.90 7.60 4.54
C ALA A 186 -11.51 7.35 5.13
N ARG A 187 -10.49 7.70 4.35
CA ARG A 187 -9.09 7.80 4.72
C ARG A 187 -8.59 9.20 4.39
N SER A 188 -7.89 9.84 5.32
CA SER A 188 -7.31 11.17 5.08
C SER A 188 -6.05 11.11 4.21
N ASP A 189 -5.58 12.28 3.78
CA ASP A 189 -4.17 12.51 3.45
C ASP A 189 -3.28 12.39 4.70
N CYS A 190 -1.96 12.54 4.52
CA CYS A 190 -1.01 12.48 5.63
C CYS A 190 -1.16 13.68 6.57
N ARG A 191 -1.19 13.43 7.88
CA ARG A 191 -1.35 14.42 8.97
C ARG A 191 -0.41 14.11 10.12
N LEU A 192 0.07 15.13 10.83
CA LEU A 192 0.73 14.90 12.13
C LEU A 192 -0.33 14.65 13.20
N ARG A 193 0.00 13.80 14.18
CA ARG A 193 -0.83 13.68 15.39
C ARG A 193 -0.67 14.94 16.23
N GLN A 194 -1.69 15.26 17.03
CA GLN A 194 -1.67 16.43 17.91
C GLN A 194 -0.45 16.45 18.84
N ALA A 195 0.03 15.28 19.28
CA ALA A 195 1.22 15.16 20.12
C ALA A 195 2.56 15.45 19.40
N ASP A 196 2.55 15.45 18.07
CA ASP A 196 3.73 15.56 17.21
C ASP A 196 3.88 16.97 16.57
N PHE A 197 3.04 17.93 16.98
CA PHE A 197 3.12 19.33 16.56
C PHE A 197 4.34 20.05 17.16
#